data_AF-A0A1J5I1W8-F1
#
_entry.id   AF-A0A1J5I1W8-F1
#
_cell.length_a   1.000
_cell.length_b   1.000
_cell.length_c   1.000
_cell.angle_alpha   90.00
_cell.angle_beta   90.00
_cell.angle_gamma   90.00
#
_symmetry.space_group_name_H-M   'P 1'
#
loop_
_entity.id
_entity.type
_entity.pdbx_description
1 polymer ?
#
loop_
_entity_poly.entity_id
_entity_poly.type
_entity_poly.pdbx_seq_one_letter_code
_entity_poly.pdbx_strand_id
1 'polypeptide(L)'
;MRKTTSGFTIIEVLVVVAIIGVLTTVGFVSYGSIEAGARDSKRSSQITVISEALEKYYDQNGEYPGCGAMADVPETIASTTLKGIDPAVFTVPDVAEGTNSFLALCADLTNSDDKFAYVGDGSDACTTGSSCMQYVLKYREESTGNTISVVSRRTVFIAGEAAAPSAPVVAVTSGGSGVLATITPVTCAAGATAQYEFNSRTNDGIWSGYTTWSTDLTATRTAAEGTKYGYRAQARCYISNFSYSTNATGDENTYIEPLTTTPAAPTVTATTTNYANTTFSWNAVTCTAGATPRYQYDFTTSYGFDFGWVETVGNSVNFTTSSFDYTYTVQTKAQCYNNYSSSAWGPVGSASYYRPIPTVQVLVVAGGGAGGASSSDDSGGGGGGGGVLYHSAITVDNQSYSVTIGNGGSSSGSNGQNSTFQDMIAYGGGGGGMTNEGGNNGGCGGGGAGAQDGSENNYGNSTQISYMGATPYGYRGGLGQWRNDGKAGGGGGGAGMIGGSGYSGGGNGKMTGGNGMQSSISGANAYYAGGGGGGSCCYWGAGGAGGGGNGAQGGRGSNATANTGGGGGG
;
A
#
# COMPACT_ATOMS: atom_id res chain seq x y z
N MET A 1 46.09 12.69 112.37
CA MET A 1 46.03 12.98 110.92
C MET A 1 44.57 13.22 110.55
N ARG A 2 44.22 14.47 110.21
CA ARG A 2 42.83 14.89 109.90
C ARG A 2 42.48 14.40 108.50
N LYS A 3 41.52 13.46 108.37
CA LYS A 3 40.89 13.11 107.09
C LYS A 3 40.04 14.31 106.65
N THR A 4 40.45 14.97 105.57
CA THR A 4 39.63 15.96 104.87
C THR A 4 38.47 15.23 104.20
N THR A 5 37.27 15.32 104.77
CA THR A 5 36.03 14.92 104.12
C THR A 5 35.76 15.90 102.97
N SER A 6 35.95 15.44 101.74
CA SER A 6 35.54 16.15 100.53
C SER A 6 34.01 16.16 100.47
N GLY A 7 33.40 17.30 100.81
CA GLY A 7 31.97 17.54 100.60
C GLY A 7 31.71 17.84 99.11
N PHE A 8 30.60 17.33 98.59
CA PHE A 8 30.16 17.60 97.21
C PHE A 8 29.83 19.08 97.05
N THR A 9 30.19 19.65 95.91
CA THR A 9 29.82 21.01 95.54
C THR A 9 28.33 21.08 95.18
N ILE A 10 27.70 22.24 95.39
CA ILE A 10 26.31 22.47 94.96
C ILE A 10 26.15 22.18 93.46
N ILE A 11 27.17 22.48 92.64
CA ILE A 11 27.13 22.23 91.21
C ILE A 11 27.14 20.73 90.86
N GLU A 12 27.86 19.89 91.59
CA GLU A 12 27.82 18.42 91.40
C GLU A 12 26.43 17.85 91.69
N VAL A 13 25.79 18.29 92.78
CA VAL A 13 24.44 17.85 93.10
C VAL A 13 23.43 18.34 92.05
N LEU A 14 23.60 19.55 91.54
CA LEU A 14 22.73 20.14 90.50
C LEU A 14 22.84 19.37 89.17
N VAL A 15 24.06 19.02 88.76
CA VAL A 15 24.29 18.20 87.55
C VAL A 15 23.67 16.82 87.70
N VAL A 16 23.79 16.18 88.87
CA VAL A 16 23.21 14.85 89.11
C VAL A 16 21.69 14.87 89.00
N VAL A 17 21.00 15.83 89.65
CA VAL A 17 19.53 15.90 89.53
C VAL A 17 19.07 16.29 88.12
N ALA A 18 19.86 17.08 87.39
CA ALA A 18 19.59 17.38 85.98
C ALA A 18 19.72 16.13 85.10
N ILE A 19 20.75 15.31 85.28
CA ILE A 19 20.92 14.04 84.56
C ILE A 19 19.78 13.08 84.89
N ILE A 20 19.41 12.92 86.17
CA ILE A 20 18.28 12.08 86.58
C ILE A 20 16.97 12.60 85.98
N GLY A 21 16.76 13.91 85.90
CA GLY A 21 15.57 14.51 85.26
C GLY A 21 15.49 14.20 83.75
N VAL A 22 16.62 14.26 83.04
CA VAL A 22 16.67 13.91 81.60
C VAL A 22 16.48 12.40 81.40
N LEU A 23 17.12 11.57 82.22
CA LEU A 23 16.99 10.11 82.09
C LEU A 23 15.59 9.60 82.44
N THR A 24 14.93 10.19 83.44
CA THR A 24 13.57 9.80 83.81
C THR A 24 12.54 10.19 82.75
N THR A 25 12.68 11.37 82.13
CA THR A 25 11.79 11.80 81.04
C THR A 25 11.94 10.97 79.76
N VAL A 26 13.16 10.58 79.39
CA VAL A 26 13.40 9.68 78.24
C VAL A 26 12.97 8.25 78.54
N GLY A 27 13.19 7.75 79.77
CA GLY A 27 12.81 6.40 80.17
C GLY A 27 11.29 6.16 80.17
N PHE A 28 10.49 7.18 80.53
CA PHE A 28 9.04 7.05 80.66
C PHE A 28 8.32 6.83 79.31
N VAL A 29 8.84 7.40 78.21
CA VAL A 29 8.25 7.26 76.86
C VAL A 29 8.41 5.83 76.30
N SER A 30 9.45 5.10 76.74
CA SER A 30 9.73 3.72 76.30
C SER A 30 8.95 2.66 77.09
N TYR A 31 8.69 2.94 78.36
CA TYR A 31 8.09 1.98 79.29
C TYR A 31 6.70 1.49 78.87
N GLY A 32 5.83 2.40 78.42
CA GLY A 32 4.48 2.04 77.98
C GLY A 32 4.44 1.13 76.73
N SER A 33 5.38 1.30 75.81
CA SER A 33 5.49 0.44 74.60
C SER A 33 6.02 -0.97 74.94
N ILE A 34 6.94 -1.06 75.91
CA ILE A 34 7.49 -2.34 76.38
C ILE A 34 6.43 -3.15 77.14
N GLU A 35 5.66 -2.52 78.03
CA GLU A 35 4.55 -3.20 78.73
C GLU A 35 3.46 -3.67 77.76
N ALA A 36 3.07 -2.82 76.80
CA ALA A 36 2.10 -3.21 75.76
C ALA A 36 2.60 -4.42 74.95
N GLY A 37 3.88 -4.45 74.57
CA GLY A 37 4.47 -5.59 73.87
C GLY A 37 4.52 -6.88 74.70
N ALA A 38 4.74 -6.78 76.01
CA ALA A 38 4.68 -7.93 76.92
C ALA A 38 3.26 -8.48 77.05
N ARG A 39 2.24 -7.60 77.12
CA ARG A 39 0.82 -8.00 77.13
C ARG A 39 0.37 -8.60 75.80
N ASP A 40 0.81 -8.04 74.67
CA ASP A 40 0.52 -8.59 73.34
C ASP A 40 1.13 -9.99 73.17
N SER A 41 2.35 -10.22 73.66
CA SER A 41 2.97 -11.54 73.70
C SER A 41 2.18 -12.52 74.57
N LYS A 42 1.63 -12.05 75.69
CA LYS A 42 0.78 -12.86 76.57
C LYS A 42 -0.55 -13.22 75.90
N ARG A 43 -1.24 -12.27 75.24
CA ARG A 43 -2.46 -12.52 74.46
C ARG A 43 -2.23 -13.54 73.34
N SER A 44 -1.12 -13.39 72.61
CA SER A 44 -0.73 -14.32 71.55
C SER A 44 -0.54 -15.75 72.08
N SER A 45 0.18 -15.89 73.20
CA SER A 45 0.37 -17.18 73.88
C SER A 45 -0.96 -17.76 74.36
N GLN A 46 -1.84 -16.95 74.95
CA GLN A 46 -3.14 -17.39 75.43
C GLN A 46 -4.03 -17.90 74.30
N ILE A 47 -4.15 -17.13 73.21
CA ILE A 47 -4.93 -17.51 72.02
C ILE A 47 -4.38 -18.78 71.37
N THR A 48 -3.06 -18.97 71.36
CA THR A 48 -2.46 -20.21 70.86
C THR A 48 -2.88 -21.42 71.70
N VAL A 49 -2.82 -21.31 73.03
CA VAL A 49 -3.25 -22.39 73.94
C VAL A 49 -4.75 -22.69 73.80
N ILE A 50 -5.59 -21.66 73.65
CA ILE A 50 -7.04 -21.83 73.43
C ILE A 50 -7.29 -22.51 72.08
N SER A 51 -6.60 -22.08 71.03
CA SER A 51 -6.69 -22.70 69.70
C SER A 51 -6.32 -24.18 69.75
N GLU A 52 -5.23 -24.55 70.41
CA GLU A 52 -4.86 -25.96 70.59
C GLU A 52 -5.90 -26.76 71.36
N ALA A 53 -6.51 -26.17 72.40
CA ALA A 53 -7.56 -26.81 73.16
C ALA A 53 -8.86 -27.00 72.35
N LEU A 54 -9.23 -26.03 71.50
CA LEU A 54 -10.38 -26.13 70.59
C LEU A 54 -10.16 -27.23 69.53
N GLU A 55 -8.92 -27.40 69.08
CA GLU A 55 -8.56 -28.47 68.14
C GLU A 55 -8.61 -29.85 68.80
N LYS A 56 -8.17 -29.94 70.05
CA LYS A 56 -8.36 -31.14 70.88
C LYS A 56 -9.85 -31.42 71.13
N TYR A 57 -10.68 -30.39 71.29
CA TYR A 57 -12.13 -30.54 71.40
C TYR A 57 -12.71 -31.14 70.11
N TYR A 58 -12.28 -30.63 68.94
CA TYR A 58 -12.68 -31.16 67.65
C TYR A 58 -12.29 -32.63 67.49
N ASP A 59 -11.09 -33.03 67.89
CA ASP A 59 -10.65 -34.43 67.85
C ASP A 59 -11.59 -35.39 68.62
N GLN A 60 -12.30 -34.87 69.64
CA GLN A 60 -13.19 -35.67 70.48
C GLN A 60 -14.65 -35.62 70.02
N ASN A 61 -15.10 -34.52 69.44
CA ASN A 61 -16.52 -34.27 69.16
C ASN A 61 -16.84 -34.18 67.65
N GLY A 62 -15.83 -34.05 66.79
CA GLY A 62 -15.99 -33.88 65.34
C GLY A 62 -16.50 -32.49 64.92
N GLU A 63 -16.66 -31.58 65.88
CA GLU A 63 -17.16 -30.21 65.73
C GLU A 63 -16.53 -29.31 66.79
N TYR A 64 -16.69 -27.99 66.65
CA TYR A 64 -16.25 -27.02 67.66
C TYR A 64 -17.39 -26.62 68.59
N PRO A 65 -17.11 -26.10 69.81
CA PRO A 65 -18.15 -25.69 70.73
C PRO A 65 -19.00 -24.54 70.17
N GLY A 66 -20.30 -24.57 70.47
CA GLY A 66 -21.22 -23.46 70.23
C GLY A 66 -20.80 -22.19 70.98
N CYS A 67 -21.26 -21.04 70.48
CA CYS A 67 -20.90 -19.72 71.00
C CYS A 67 -21.23 -19.54 72.48
N GLY A 68 -22.32 -20.15 72.97
CA GLY A 68 -22.70 -20.10 74.38
C GLY A 68 -21.68 -20.74 75.31
N ALA A 69 -21.06 -21.85 74.88
CA ALA A 69 -20.09 -22.61 75.69
C ALA A 69 -18.76 -21.87 75.91
N MET A 70 -18.47 -20.86 75.07
CA MET A 70 -17.28 -20.00 75.19
C MET A 70 -17.57 -18.72 76.00
N ALA A 71 -18.84 -18.46 76.34
CA ALA A 71 -19.28 -17.31 77.11
C ALA A 71 -19.46 -17.60 78.62
N ASP A 72 -19.29 -18.85 79.05
CA ASP A 72 -19.35 -19.26 80.46
C ASP A 72 -18.18 -18.75 81.31
N VAL A 73 -18.23 -18.94 82.62
CA VAL A 73 -17.10 -18.59 83.51
C VAL A 73 -15.86 -19.47 83.24
N PRO A 74 -14.62 -18.95 83.39
CA PRO A 74 -13.39 -19.64 82.98
C PRO A 74 -13.22 -21.05 83.56
N GLU A 75 -13.60 -21.27 84.81
CA GLU A 75 -13.51 -22.56 85.49
C GLU A 75 -14.46 -23.60 84.88
N THR A 76 -15.62 -23.16 84.41
CA THR A 76 -16.58 -24.04 83.72
C THR A 76 -16.02 -24.43 82.38
N ILE A 77 -15.57 -23.45 81.58
CA ILE A 77 -14.94 -23.73 80.28
C ILE A 77 -13.78 -24.71 80.43
N ALA A 78 -12.91 -24.52 81.42
CA ALA A 78 -11.75 -25.38 81.65
C ALA A 78 -12.08 -26.80 82.14
N SER A 79 -13.26 -27.02 82.73
CA SER A 79 -13.66 -28.33 83.28
C SER A 79 -14.68 -29.08 82.43
N THR A 80 -15.47 -28.38 81.61
CA THR A 80 -16.56 -28.97 80.80
C THR A 80 -16.29 -28.90 79.30
N THR A 81 -15.98 -27.70 78.78
CA THR A 81 -15.80 -27.44 77.34
C THR A 81 -14.38 -27.78 76.90
N LEU A 82 -13.38 -27.02 77.33
CA LEU A 82 -11.96 -27.15 76.97
C LEU A 82 -11.18 -27.83 78.11
N LYS A 83 -11.45 -29.13 78.32
CA LYS A 83 -10.98 -29.87 79.50
C LYS A 83 -9.46 -29.85 79.69
N GLY A 84 -9.03 -29.34 80.85
CA GLY A 84 -7.64 -29.40 81.32
C GLY A 84 -6.76 -28.21 80.89
N ILE A 85 -7.36 -27.16 80.34
CA ILE A 85 -6.70 -25.87 80.14
C ILE A 85 -6.67 -25.08 81.47
N ASP A 86 -5.64 -24.25 81.67
CA ASP A 86 -5.58 -23.33 82.80
C ASP A 86 -6.64 -22.21 82.64
N PRO A 87 -7.56 -22.02 83.61
CA PRO A 87 -8.58 -20.96 83.55
C PRO A 87 -8.01 -19.55 83.34
N ALA A 88 -6.78 -19.26 83.79
CA ALA A 88 -6.14 -17.96 83.62
C ALA A 88 -5.87 -17.59 82.15
N VAL A 89 -5.95 -18.56 81.24
CA VAL A 89 -5.77 -18.33 79.80
C VAL A 89 -6.93 -17.51 79.20
N PHE A 90 -8.12 -17.56 79.80
CA PHE A 90 -9.30 -16.84 79.31
C PHE A 90 -9.39 -15.38 79.76
N THR A 91 -8.45 -14.91 80.59
CA THR A 91 -8.41 -13.55 81.13
C THR A 91 -7.31 -12.74 80.44
N VAL A 92 -7.63 -11.58 79.86
CA VAL A 92 -6.61 -10.69 79.28
C VAL A 92 -5.72 -10.05 80.37
N PRO A 93 -4.48 -9.63 80.07
CA PRO A 93 -3.46 -9.30 81.08
C PRO A 93 -3.76 -8.17 82.08
N ASP A 94 -4.71 -7.28 81.79
CA ASP A 94 -5.06 -6.13 82.65
C ASP A 94 -6.41 -6.28 83.37
N VAL A 95 -6.95 -7.50 83.40
CA VAL A 95 -8.24 -7.82 84.03
C VAL A 95 -8.02 -8.77 85.22
N ALA A 96 -8.85 -8.62 86.25
CA ALA A 96 -8.78 -9.47 87.44
C ALA A 96 -8.94 -10.96 87.10
N GLU A 97 -8.11 -11.80 87.74
CA GLU A 97 -8.16 -13.26 87.59
C GLU A 97 -9.57 -13.81 87.83
N GLY A 98 -9.95 -14.83 87.05
CA GLY A 98 -11.30 -15.43 87.09
C GLY A 98 -12.33 -14.74 86.20
N THR A 99 -11.96 -13.65 85.50
CA THR A 99 -12.85 -13.00 84.52
C THR A 99 -12.73 -13.69 83.16
N ASN A 100 -13.84 -14.11 82.55
CA ASN A 100 -13.85 -14.49 81.14
C ASN A 100 -13.81 -13.22 80.26
N SER A 101 -12.74 -13.05 79.51
CA SER A 101 -12.55 -11.90 78.62
C SER A 101 -13.08 -12.14 77.20
N PHE A 102 -13.80 -13.23 76.93
CA PHE A 102 -14.48 -13.42 75.66
C PHE A 102 -15.72 -12.54 75.50
N LEU A 103 -15.96 -12.05 74.28
CA LEU A 103 -17.23 -11.47 73.89
C LEU A 103 -18.33 -12.55 73.86
N ALA A 104 -19.55 -12.16 74.27
CA ALA A 104 -20.68 -13.07 74.33
C ALA A 104 -21.17 -13.49 72.93
N LEU A 105 -21.65 -14.72 72.82
CA LEU A 105 -22.49 -15.22 71.71
C LEU A 105 -21.89 -14.98 70.30
N CYS A 106 -20.59 -15.22 70.12
CA CYS A 106 -19.90 -15.03 68.85
C CYS A 106 -19.90 -13.62 68.27
N ALA A 107 -20.07 -12.59 69.11
CA ALA A 107 -19.84 -11.23 68.68
C ALA A 107 -18.37 -11.01 68.25
N ASP A 108 -18.20 -10.21 67.20
CA ASP A 108 -16.89 -9.81 66.69
C ASP A 108 -16.34 -8.60 67.46
N LEU A 109 -15.02 -8.41 67.45
CA LEU A 109 -14.37 -7.26 68.10
C LEU A 109 -14.79 -5.95 67.42
N THR A 110 -15.05 -4.93 68.23
CA THR A 110 -15.16 -3.54 67.78
C THR A 110 -13.86 -2.79 68.08
N ASN A 111 -13.72 -1.58 67.54
CA ASN A 111 -12.47 -0.79 67.60
C ASN A 111 -12.02 -0.37 69.01
N SER A 112 -12.78 -0.68 70.07
CA SER A 112 -12.49 -0.32 71.45
C SER A 112 -12.38 -1.52 72.41
N ASP A 113 -12.53 -2.75 71.93
CA ASP A 113 -12.55 -3.93 72.80
C ASP A 113 -11.13 -4.41 73.16
N ASP A 114 -10.82 -4.47 74.47
CA ASP A 114 -9.70 -5.25 75.01
C ASP A 114 -10.22 -6.59 75.54
N LYS A 115 -10.57 -7.46 74.59
CA LYS A 115 -11.23 -8.74 74.80
C LYS A 115 -10.76 -9.77 73.78
N PHE A 116 -11.13 -11.02 74.01
CA PHE A 116 -11.09 -12.06 72.99
C PHE A 116 -12.44 -12.16 72.28
N ALA A 117 -12.44 -12.49 70.99
CA ALA A 117 -13.65 -12.88 70.28
C ALA A 117 -13.52 -14.33 69.80
N TYR A 118 -14.59 -15.09 69.96
CA TYR A 118 -14.76 -16.41 69.35
C TYR A 118 -15.85 -16.26 68.30
N VAL A 119 -15.50 -15.97 67.06
CA VAL A 119 -16.48 -15.74 65.99
C VAL A 119 -16.78 -17.07 65.31
N GLY A 120 -18.00 -17.55 65.46
CA GLY A 120 -18.48 -18.81 64.89
C GLY A 120 -18.78 -18.75 63.39
N ASP A 121 -19.31 -19.85 62.85
CA ASP A 121 -19.65 -20.00 61.42
C ASP A 121 -20.94 -19.26 60.97
N GLY A 122 -21.64 -18.62 61.92
CA GLY A 122 -22.89 -17.90 61.69
C GLY A 122 -24.15 -18.76 61.59
N SER A 123 -24.05 -20.08 61.77
CA SER A 123 -25.20 -20.98 61.77
C SER A 123 -26.02 -20.85 63.07
N ASP A 124 -27.31 -21.22 63.01
CA ASP A 124 -28.17 -21.29 64.20
C ASP A 124 -27.62 -22.28 65.23
N ALA A 125 -27.07 -23.41 64.75
CA ALA A 125 -26.43 -24.43 65.57
C ALA A 125 -25.21 -23.91 66.33
N CYS A 126 -24.49 -22.94 65.75
CA CYS A 126 -23.33 -22.31 66.37
C CYS A 126 -23.73 -21.17 67.30
N THR A 127 -24.60 -20.28 66.84
CA THR A 127 -24.98 -19.05 67.55
C THR A 127 -25.92 -19.28 68.74
N THR A 128 -26.88 -20.21 68.60
CA THR A 128 -27.87 -20.53 69.63
C THR A 128 -27.83 -21.99 70.09
N GLY A 129 -27.23 -22.87 69.29
CA GLY A 129 -27.02 -24.27 69.63
C GLY A 129 -25.67 -24.55 70.30
N SER A 130 -25.28 -25.83 70.29
CA SER A 130 -24.12 -26.34 71.01
C SER A 130 -22.87 -26.54 70.14
N SER A 131 -22.92 -26.24 68.84
CA SER A 131 -21.91 -26.72 67.88
C SER A 131 -21.60 -25.73 66.77
N CYS A 132 -20.33 -25.45 66.50
CA CYS A 132 -19.84 -24.65 65.38
C CYS A 132 -19.03 -25.50 64.41
N MET A 133 -19.20 -25.27 63.10
CA MET A 133 -18.43 -25.97 62.07
C MET A 133 -17.02 -25.39 61.88
N GLN A 134 -16.84 -24.12 62.19
CA GLN A 134 -15.58 -23.39 62.16
C GLN A 134 -15.62 -22.23 63.15
N TYR A 135 -14.46 -21.70 63.49
CA TYR A 135 -14.35 -20.50 64.31
C TYR A 135 -13.19 -19.61 63.86
N VAL A 136 -13.24 -18.34 64.27
CA VAL A 136 -12.12 -17.39 64.22
C VAL A 136 -11.94 -16.80 65.61
N LEU A 137 -10.80 -17.10 66.22
CA LEU A 137 -10.36 -16.42 67.44
C LEU A 137 -9.75 -15.08 67.07
N LYS A 138 -10.12 -14.02 67.79
CA LYS A 138 -9.54 -12.70 67.58
C LYS A 138 -9.14 -12.04 68.88
N TYR A 139 -8.09 -11.24 68.81
CA TYR A 139 -7.69 -10.29 69.83
C TYR A 139 -7.10 -9.06 69.16
N ARG A 140 -7.06 -7.93 69.87
CA ARG A 140 -6.43 -6.72 69.39
C ARG A 140 -5.09 -6.53 70.09
N GLU A 141 -4.06 -6.20 69.32
CA GLU A 141 -2.78 -5.77 69.87
C GLU A 141 -2.90 -4.34 70.41
N GLU A 142 -2.41 -4.11 71.62
CA GLU A 142 -2.35 -2.78 72.21
C GLU A 142 -1.30 -1.90 71.54
N SER A 143 -0.17 -2.50 71.15
CA SER A 143 0.96 -1.77 70.58
C SER A 143 0.70 -1.24 69.16
N THR A 144 -0.02 -2.01 68.34
CA THR A 144 -0.30 -1.68 66.93
C THR A 144 -1.75 -1.29 66.65
N GLY A 145 -2.67 -1.66 67.54
CA GLY A 145 -4.11 -1.54 67.30
C GLY A 145 -4.66 -2.53 66.26
N ASN A 146 -3.84 -3.43 65.73
CA ASN A 146 -4.26 -4.43 64.75
C ASN A 146 -5.09 -5.54 65.41
N THR A 147 -6.06 -6.05 64.66
CA THR A 147 -6.77 -7.27 65.06
C THR A 147 -6.04 -8.48 64.52
N ILE A 148 -5.60 -9.35 65.40
CA ILE A 148 -5.02 -10.64 65.06
C ILE A 148 -6.14 -11.66 65.00
N SER A 149 -6.17 -12.44 63.93
CA SER A 149 -7.18 -13.48 63.70
C SER A 149 -6.51 -14.85 63.56
N VAL A 150 -6.99 -15.83 64.32
CA VAL A 150 -6.58 -17.23 64.28
C VAL A 150 -7.79 -18.07 63.89
N VAL A 151 -7.77 -18.59 62.67
CA VAL A 151 -8.86 -19.42 62.12
C VAL A 151 -8.68 -20.87 62.59
N SER A 152 -9.80 -21.59 62.77
CA SER A 152 -9.80 -23.02 63.05
C SER A 152 -9.00 -23.80 61.98
N ARG A 153 -8.24 -24.81 62.40
CA ARG A 153 -7.41 -25.62 61.48
C ARG A 153 -8.23 -26.65 60.72
N ARG A 154 -9.41 -26.98 61.22
CA ARG A 154 -10.37 -27.90 60.59
C ARG A 154 -11.70 -27.19 60.38
N THR A 155 -12.49 -27.73 59.47
CA THR A 155 -13.85 -27.29 59.19
C THR A 155 -14.75 -28.52 59.12
N VAL A 156 -15.90 -28.48 59.77
CA VAL A 156 -16.93 -29.52 59.61
C VAL A 156 -17.68 -29.26 58.32
N PHE A 157 -17.76 -30.28 57.47
CA PHE A 157 -18.54 -30.25 56.24
C PHE A 157 -19.94 -30.78 56.53
N ILE A 158 -20.95 -29.91 56.68
CA ILE A 158 -22.34 -30.32 56.50
C ILE A 158 -22.63 -30.33 55.00
N ALA A 159 -23.13 -31.45 54.48
CA ALA A 159 -23.50 -31.61 53.08
C ALA A 159 -24.52 -30.53 52.66
N GLY A 160 -24.02 -29.53 51.93
CA GLY A 160 -24.79 -28.38 51.45
C GLY A 160 -23.93 -27.40 50.66
N GLU A 161 -22.81 -27.85 50.09
CA GLU A 161 -22.09 -27.06 49.10
C GLU A 161 -23.05 -26.82 47.93
N ALA A 162 -23.32 -25.56 47.60
CA ALA A 162 -24.08 -25.25 46.40
C ALA A 162 -23.36 -25.94 45.24
N ALA A 163 -23.98 -26.96 44.65
CA ALA A 163 -23.38 -27.64 43.52
C ALA A 163 -23.11 -26.61 42.42
N ALA A 164 -21.97 -26.74 41.73
CA ALA A 164 -21.67 -25.88 40.59
C ALA A 164 -22.86 -25.91 39.63
N PRO A 165 -23.33 -24.74 39.15
CA PRO A 165 -24.37 -24.72 38.13
C PRO A 165 -23.85 -25.37 36.85
N SER A 166 -24.75 -25.65 35.89
CA SER A 166 -24.33 -25.98 34.53
C SER A 166 -23.47 -24.87 33.94
N ALA A 167 -22.55 -25.21 33.04
CA ALA A 167 -21.78 -24.22 32.30
C ALA A 167 -22.74 -23.23 31.59
N PRO A 168 -22.58 -21.90 31.79
CA PRO A 168 -23.45 -20.92 31.17
C PRO A 168 -23.25 -20.91 29.65
N VAL A 169 -24.34 -20.81 28.89
CA VAL A 169 -24.27 -20.67 27.43
C VAL A 169 -24.41 -19.20 27.06
N VAL A 170 -23.44 -18.67 26.33
CA VAL A 170 -23.45 -17.28 25.85
C VAL A 170 -23.85 -17.26 24.37
N ALA A 171 -24.84 -16.44 24.02
CA ALA A 171 -25.13 -16.05 22.64
C ALA A 171 -24.51 -14.68 22.36
N VAL A 172 -23.81 -14.53 21.25
CA VAL A 172 -23.20 -13.25 20.83
C VAL A 172 -23.82 -12.81 19.52
N THR A 173 -24.45 -11.64 19.51
CA THR A 173 -25.13 -11.08 18.33
C THR A 173 -24.89 -9.58 18.22
N SER A 174 -25.21 -8.98 17.08
CA SER A 174 -25.38 -7.52 16.99
C SER A 174 -26.57 -7.08 17.85
N GLY A 175 -26.43 -5.99 18.60
CA GLY A 175 -27.50 -5.41 19.43
C GLY A 175 -27.32 -3.90 19.63
N GLY A 176 -28.29 -3.11 19.16
CA GLY A 176 -28.26 -1.65 19.29
C GLY A 176 -27.03 -1.01 18.63
N SER A 177 -26.20 -0.31 19.42
CA SER A 177 -24.96 0.36 18.99
C SER A 177 -23.71 -0.52 19.08
N GLY A 178 -23.83 -1.83 19.29
CA GLY A 178 -22.67 -2.69 19.49
C GLY A 178 -22.92 -4.19 19.38
N VAL A 179 -21.98 -4.96 19.92
CA VAL A 179 -22.06 -6.41 20.07
C VAL A 179 -22.60 -6.73 21.46
N LEU A 180 -23.66 -7.53 21.50
CA LEU A 180 -24.38 -7.95 22.69
C LEU A 180 -24.11 -9.43 22.97
N ALA A 181 -23.55 -9.72 24.13
CA ALA A 181 -23.46 -11.07 24.68
C ALA A 181 -24.62 -11.28 25.66
N THR A 182 -25.35 -12.39 25.52
CA THR A 182 -26.49 -12.74 26.38
C THR A 182 -26.30 -14.15 26.94
N ILE A 183 -26.38 -14.30 28.26
CA ILE A 183 -26.33 -15.59 28.96
C ILE A 183 -27.72 -16.21 28.99
N THR A 184 -27.80 -17.49 28.67
CA THR A 184 -28.97 -18.31 29.02
C THR A 184 -28.92 -18.62 30.52
N PRO A 185 -29.91 -18.21 31.34
CA PRO A 185 -29.84 -18.35 32.79
C PRO A 185 -29.63 -19.80 33.24
N VAL A 186 -28.77 -19.97 34.25
CA VAL A 186 -28.53 -21.27 34.90
C VAL A 186 -29.39 -21.39 36.16
N THR A 187 -29.68 -22.63 36.56
CA THR A 187 -30.48 -22.92 37.77
C THR A 187 -29.58 -23.24 38.96
N CYS A 188 -29.89 -22.68 40.12
CA CYS A 188 -29.26 -22.99 41.40
C CYS A 188 -30.25 -23.67 42.35
N ALA A 189 -29.74 -24.37 43.37
CA ALA A 189 -30.55 -24.95 44.43
C ALA A 189 -31.31 -23.87 45.23
N ALA A 190 -32.42 -24.25 45.87
CA ALA A 190 -33.25 -23.34 46.64
C ALA A 190 -32.42 -22.62 47.73
N GLY A 191 -32.54 -21.29 47.78
CA GLY A 191 -31.77 -20.43 48.70
C GLY A 191 -30.47 -19.86 48.13
N ALA A 192 -30.04 -20.28 46.93
CA ALA A 192 -28.88 -19.71 46.23
C ALA A 192 -29.30 -18.86 45.02
N THR A 193 -28.55 -17.79 44.76
CA THR A 193 -28.74 -16.88 43.61
C THR A 193 -27.66 -17.14 42.57
N ALA A 194 -28.04 -17.32 41.30
CA ALA A 194 -27.07 -17.42 40.21
C ALA A 194 -26.41 -16.06 39.96
N GLN A 195 -25.08 -16.03 40.00
CA GLN A 195 -24.28 -14.87 39.62
C GLN A 195 -23.40 -15.21 38.42
N TYR A 196 -23.08 -14.18 37.64
CA TYR A 196 -22.32 -14.28 36.40
C TYR A 196 -21.21 -13.25 36.35
N GLU A 197 -20.16 -13.59 35.60
CA GLU A 197 -19.15 -12.65 35.15
C GLU A 197 -18.76 -12.95 33.71
N PHE A 198 -18.47 -11.92 32.93
CA PHE A 198 -18.10 -12.02 31.53
C PHE A 198 -16.61 -11.74 31.37
N ASN A 199 -15.99 -12.38 30.41
CA ASN A 199 -14.79 -11.81 29.81
C ASN A 199 -14.88 -11.90 28.28
N SER A 200 -14.09 -11.08 27.60
CA SER A 200 -14.18 -10.92 26.16
C SER A 200 -12.80 -10.77 25.53
N ARG A 201 -12.73 -10.98 24.22
CA ARG A 201 -11.53 -10.72 23.40
C ARG A 201 -11.92 -10.22 22.01
N THR A 202 -10.95 -9.66 21.30
CA THR A 202 -11.05 -9.33 19.87
C THR A 202 -10.07 -10.15 19.08
N ASN A 203 -10.45 -10.58 17.86
CA ASN A 203 -9.54 -11.13 16.86
C ASN A 203 -8.65 -12.26 17.40
N ASP A 204 -9.24 -13.15 18.21
CA ASP A 204 -8.55 -14.26 18.90
C ASP A 204 -7.35 -13.83 19.77
N GLY A 205 -7.32 -12.57 20.19
CA GLY A 205 -6.30 -12.00 21.06
C GLY A 205 -6.44 -12.41 22.53
N ILE A 206 -5.82 -11.62 23.40
CA ILE A 206 -5.78 -11.86 24.84
C ILE A 206 -7.18 -11.65 25.43
N TRP A 207 -7.59 -12.56 26.31
CA TRP A 207 -8.80 -12.42 27.10
C TRP A 207 -8.69 -11.24 28.07
N SER A 208 -9.76 -10.43 28.15
CA SER A 208 -9.90 -9.48 29.23
C SER A 208 -9.96 -10.21 30.58
N GLY A 209 -9.73 -9.47 31.67
CA GLY A 209 -10.17 -9.90 32.98
C GLY A 209 -11.69 -10.15 33.00
N TYR A 210 -12.14 -10.98 33.94
CA TYR A 210 -13.56 -11.13 34.20
C TYR A 210 -14.12 -9.85 34.82
N THR A 211 -15.38 -9.55 34.49
CA THR A 211 -16.15 -8.48 35.16
C THR A 211 -16.39 -8.85 36.62
N THR A 212 -16.88 -7.90 37.42
CA THR A 212 -17.37 -8.23 38.76
C THR A 212 -18.59 -9.15 38.68
N TRP A 213 -18.70 -10.08 39.62
CA TRP A 213 -19.90 -10.90 39.80
C TRP A 213 -21.17 -10.04 39.91
N SER A 214 -22.16 -10.32 39.07
CA SER A 214 -23.48 -9.68 39.11
C SER A 214 -24.59 -10.66 38.76
N THR A 215 -25.83 -10.20 38.74
CA THR A 215 -26.98 -10.98 38.24
C THR A 215 -27.35 -10.62 36.80
N ASP A 216 -26.54 -9.77 36.17
CA ASP A 216 -26.78 -9.31 34.80
C ASP A 216 -26.54 -10.45 33.82
N LEU A 217 -27.46 -10.60 32.88
CA LEU A 217 -27.39 -11.62 31.84
C LEU A 217 -26.77 -11.09 30.55
N THR A 218 -26.40 -9.81 30.51
CA THR A 218 -25.92 -9.17 29.28
C THR A 218 -24.64 -8.39 29.48
N ALA A 219 -23.79 -8.43 28.46
CA ALA A 219 -22.63 -7.57 28.34
C ALA A 219 -22.59 -6.96 26.93
N THR A 220 -22.36 -5.65 26.84
CA THR A 220 -22.34 -4.93 25.56
C THR A 220 -20.96 -4.30 25.33
N ARG A 221 -20.49 -4.31 24.08
CA ARG A 221 -19.29 -3.56 23.68
C ARG A 221 -19.51 -2.90 22.33
N THR A 222 -18.90 -1.73 22.12
CA THR A 222 -18.99 -1.03 20.83
C THR A 222 -18.48 -1.90 19.68
N ALA A 223 -19.26 -1.97 18.62
CA ALA A 223 -18.93 -2.70 17.40
C ALA A 223 -17.92 -1.91 16.55
N ALA A 224 -16.98 -2.61 15.95
CA ALA A 224 -16.02 -2.09 14.98
C ALA A 224 -16.00 -3.07 13.80
N GLU A 225 -16.16 -2.56 12.59
CA GLU A 225 -16.25 -3.39 11.39
C GLU A 225 -15.04 -4.31 11.23
N GLY A 226 -15.27 -5.52 10.71
CA GLY A 226 -14.24 -6.52 10.47
C GLY A 226 -13.63 -7.13 11.74
N THR A 227 -14.15 -6.80 12.93
CA THR A 227 -13.63 -7.32 14.19
C THR A 227 -14.40 -8.57 14.61
N LYS A 228 -13.66 -9.63 14.95
CA LYS A 228 -14.22 -10.83 15.59
C LYS A 228 -14.32 -10.59 17.10
N TYR A 229 -15.50 -10.75 17.66
CA TYR A 229 -15.80 -10.63 19.08
C TYR A 229 -15.97 -12.02 19.67
N GLY A 230 -15.16 -12.35 20.68
CA GLY A 230 -15.28 -13.58 21.46
C GLY A 230 -15.74 -13.27 22.88
N TYR A 231 -16.75 -13.98 23.36
CA TYR A 231 -17.24 -13.90 24.74
C TYR A 231 -17.33 -15.28 25.35
N ARG A 232 -17.00 -15.36 26.64
CA ARG A 232 -17.37 -16.48 27.51
C ARG A 232 -17.84 -15.90 28.85
N ALA A 233 -18.53 -16.72 29.62
CA ALA A 233 -19.02 -16.35 30.94
C ALA A 233 -18.68 -17.43 31.96
N GLN A 234 -18.58 -17.04 33.22
CA GLN A 234 -18.61 -17.95 34.35
C GLN A 234 -19.92 -17.77 35.12
N ALA A 235 -20.39 -18.85 35.72
CA ALA A 235 -21.53 -18.84 36.61
C ALA A 235 -21.19 -19.50 37.94
N ARG A 236 -21.77 -18.97 39.03
CA ARG A 236 -21.71 -19.58 40.36
C ARG A 236 -23.06 -19.48 41.07
N CYS A 237 -23.34 -20.41 41.97
CA CYS A 237 -24.45 -20.31 42.90
C CYS A 237 -23.97 -19.65 44.19
N TYR A 238 -24.48 -18.46 44.46
CA TYR A 238 -24.09 -17.62 45.60
C TYR A 238 -25.13 -17.70 46.72
N ILE A 239 -24.69 -17.98 47.94
CA ILE A 239 -25.53 -17.97 49.15
C ILE A 239 -25.10 -16.81 50.06
N SER A 240 -23.80 -16.71 50.35
CA SER A 240 -23.21 -15.63 51.16
C SER A 240 -21.74 -15.39 50.81
N ASN A 241 -21.09 -14.39 51.40
CA ASN A 241 -19.68 -14.07 51.16
C ASN A 241 -18.70 -15.20 51.53
N PHE A 242 -19.13 -16.14 52.37
CA PHE A 242 -18.33 -17.28 52.80
C PHE A 242 -18.85 -18.62 52.25
N SER A 243 -19.94 -18.60 51.46
CA SER A 243 -20.58 -19.80 50.93
C SER A 243 -21.08 -19.58 49.50
N TYR A 244 -20.36 -20.16 48.56
CA TYR A 244 -20.69 -20.15 47.13
C TYR A 244 -20.15 -21.42 46.47
N SER A 245 -20.74 -21.80 45.33
CA SER A 245 -20.29 -22.95 44.54
C SER A 245 -18.92 -22.70 43.90
N THR A 246 -18.27 -23.76 43.46
CA THR A 246 -17.23 -23.65 42.42
C THR A 246 -17.81 -23.05 41.13
N ASN A 247 -16.96 -22.40 40.33
CA ASN A 247 -17.38 -21.72 39.11
C ASN A 247 -17.53 -22.72 37.96
N ALA A 248 -18.64 -22.62 37.23
CA ALA A 248 -18.79 -23.28 35.93
C ALA A 248 -18.44 -22.29 34.82
N THR A 249 -17.54 -22.66 33.91
CA THR A 249 -17.12 -21.81 32.79
C THR A 249 -17.81 -22.28 31.51
N GLY A 250 -18.47 -21.36 30.80
CA GLY A 250 -19.02 -21.60 29.48
C GLY A 250 -17.96 -21.58 28.39
N ASP A 251 -18.24 -22.28 27.30
CA ASP A 251 -17.42 -22.19 26.09
C ASP A 251 -17.51 -20.79 25.47
N GLU A 252 -16.50 -20.44 24.68
CA GLU A 252 -16.53 -19.21 23.90
C GLU A 252 -17.57 -19.29 22.79
N ASN A 253 -18.34 -18.23 22.65
CA ASN A 253 -19.11 -17.97 21.44
C ASN A 253 -18.62 -16.70 20.76
N THR A 254 -18.73 -16.65 19.44
CA THR A 254 -18.12 -15.59 18.62
C THR A 254 -19.09 -14.98 17.63
N TYR A 255 -18.90 -13.70 17.36
CA TYR A 255 -19.61 -12.95 16.33
C TYR A 255 -18.61 -12.08 15.56
N ILE A 256 -18.75 -12.01 14.24
CA ILE A 256 -17.89 -11.17 13.40
C ILE A 256 -18.73 -10.01 12.90
N GLU A 257 -18.32 -8.79 13.25
CA GLU A 257 -18.97 -7.60 12.69
C GLU A 257 -18.54 -7.47 11.22
N PRO A 258 -19.48 -7.47 10.26
CA PRO A 258 -19.14 -7.48 8.85
C PRO A 258 -18.44 -6.18 8.42
N LEU A 259 -17.56 -6.27 7.43
CA LEU A 259 -17.06 -5.10 6.72
C LEU A 259 -18.14 -4.62 5.75
N THR A 260 -18.79 -3.49 6.03
CA THR A 260 -19.83 -2.94 5.13
C THR A 260 -19.34 -1.79 4.27
N THR A 261 -18.28 -1.10 4.72
CA THR A 261 -17.67 -0.01 3.96
C THR A 261 -16.99 -0.52 2.68
N THR A 262 -17.56 -0.17 1.52
CA THR A 262 -16.97 -0.47 0.21
C THR A 262 -15.92 0.56 -0.18
N PRO A 263 -14.75 0.15 -0.72
CA PRO A 263 -13.74 1.10 -1.22
C PRO A 263 -14.27 1.95 -2.37
N ALA A 264 -13.69 3.14 -2.55
CA ALA A 264 -13.91 3.93 -3.76
C ALA A 264 -13.29 3.25 -5.01
N ALA A 265 -13.76 3.64 -6.19
CA ALA A 265 -13.18 3.18 -7.45
C ALA A 265 -11.69 3.55 -7.54
N PRO A 266 -10.79 2.61 -7.85
CA PRO A 266 -9.38 2.95 -8.07
C PRO A 266 -9.22 3.87 -9.28
N THR A 267 -8.40 4.92 -9.15
CA THR A 267 -7.99 5.75 -10.29
C THR A 267 -6.92 5.00 -11.07
N VAL A 268 -7.27 4.50 -12.24
CA VAL A 268 -6.36 3.76 -13.13
C VAL A 268 -5.69 4.73 -14.10
N THR A 269 -4.41 4.51 -14.36
CA THR A 269 -3.60 5.24 -15.36
C THR A 269 -2.88 4.25 -16.27
N ALA A 270 -2.63 4.64 -17.51
CA ALA A 270 -1.93 3.84 -18.50
C ALA A 270 -0.66 4.57 -18.95
N THR A 271 0.48 3.90 -18.85
CA THR A 271 1.79 4.45 -19.22
C THR A 271 2.53 3.47 -20.14
N THR A 272 2.95 3.95 -21.31
CA THR A 272 3.76 3.14 -22.23
C THR A 272 5.20 3.12 -21.75
N THR A 273 5.72 1.94 -21.44
CA THR A 273 7.11 1.75 -20.99
C THR A 273 8.06 1.54 -22.15
N ASN A 274 7.56 1.03 -23.28
CA ASN A 274 8.28 0.90 -24.54
C ASN A 274 7.26 0.85 -25.70
N TYR A 275 7.75 0.55 -26.91
CA TYR A 275 6.88 0.47 -28.08
C TYR A 275 5.89 -0.71 -28.08
N ALA A 276 6.13 -1.77 -27.31
CA ALA A 276 5.33 -3.00 -27.33
C ALA A 276 4.46 -3.20 -26.08
N ASN A 277 4.67 -2.43 -25.01
CA ASN A 277 4.10 -2.68 -23.70
C ASN A 277 3.47 -1.43 -23.08
N THR A 278 2.35 -1.65 -22.39
CA THR A 278 1.66 -0.64 -21.59
C THR A 278 1.49 -1.15 -20.17
N THR A 279 1.96 -0.37 -19.21
CA THR A 279 1.73 -0.62 -17.78
C THR A 279 0.48 0.14 -17.35
N PHE A 280 -0.47 -0.56 -16.77
CA PHE A 280 -1.63 0.02 -16.10
C PHE A 280 -1.40 0.00 -14.59
N SER A 281 -1.58 1.15 -13.94
CA SER A 281 -1.34 1.33 -12.51
C SER A 281 -2.52 2.02 -11.85
N TRP A 282 -2.76 1.74 -10.58
CA TRP A 282 -3.83 2.39 -9.82
C TRP A 282 -3.38 2.81 -8.42
N ASN A 283 -4.02 3.87 -7.89
CA ASN A 283 -3.73 4.32 -6.54
C ASN A 283 -4.13 3.26 -5.51
N ALA A 284 -3.41 3.28 -4.38
CA ALA A 284 -3.84 2.51 -3.21
C ALA A 284 -5.17 3.09 -2.69
N VAL A 285 -6.13 2.22 -2.42
CA VAL A 285 -7.40 2.60 -1.76
C VAL A 285 -7.25 2.45 -0.24
N THR A 286 -7.96 3.28 0.51
CA THR A 286 -7.95 3.25 1.98
C THR A 286 -9.06 2.33 2.48
N CYS A 287 -8.72 1.46 3.44
CA CYS A 287 -9.66 0.59 4.15
C CYS A 287 -9.86 1.06 5.59
N THR A 288 -10.94 0.60 6.22
CA THR A 288 -11.16 0.74 7.67
C THR A 288 -10.02 0.10 8.46
N ALA A 289 -9.76 0.62 9.67
CA ALA A 289 -8.64 0.19 10.49
C ALA A 289 -8.66 -1.33 10.75
N GLY A 290 -7.55 -2.02 10.46
CA GLY A 290 -7.45 -3.48 10.60
C GLY A 290 -7.85 -4.28 9.37
N ALA A 291 -8.27 -3.64 8.28
CA ALA A 291 -8.46 -4.26 6.97
C ALA A 291 -7.41 -3.79 5.96
N THR A 292 -7.12 -4.64 4.97
CA THR A 292 -6.18 -4.35 3.88
C THR A 292 -6.90 -4.37 2.54
N PRO A 293 -6.46 -3.57 1.55
CA PRO A 293 -7.05 -3.61 0.22
C PRO A 293 -6.54 -4.82 -0.57
N ARG A 294 -7.41 -5.40 -1.37
CA ARG A 294 -7.06 -6.30 -2.50
C ARG A 294 -7.79 -5.86 -3.75
N TYR A 295 -7.25 -6.22 -4.91
CA TYR A 295 -7.76 -5.77 -6.19
C TYR A 295 -8.15 -6.94 -7.08
N GLN A 296 -9.11 -6.68 -7.96
CA GLN A 296 -9.32 -7.46 -9.16
C GLN A 296 -9.15 -6.54 -10.36
N TYR A 297 -8.52 -7.04 -11.42
CA TYR A 297 -8.44 -6.35 -12.69
C TYR A 297 -9.02 -7.20 -13.81
N ASP A 298 -9.45 -6.56 -14.87
CA ASP A 298 -9.90 -7.18 -16.11
C ASP A 298 -9.27 -6.42 -17.28
N PHE A 299 -8.68 -7.16 -18.21
CA PHE A 299 -8.02 -6.62 -19.39
C PHE A 299 -8.79 -6.99 -20.64
N THR A 300 -9.25 -5.96 -21.35
CA THR A 300 -10.06 -6.10 -22.57
C THR A 300 -9.43 -5.33 -23.72
N THR A 301 -9.77 -5.75 -24.93
CA THR A 301 -9.28 -5.15 -26.17
C THR A 301 -10.43 -4.87 -27.14
N SER A 302 -10.28 -3.87 -27.99
CA SER A 302 -11.29 -3.55 -29.00
C SER A 302 -11.45 -4.62 -30.10
N TYR A 303 -10.53 -5.59 -30.20
CA TYR A 303 -10.64 -6.75 -31.10
C TYR A 303 -11.30 -7.98 -30.45
N GLY A 304 -11.84 -7.84 -29.24
CA GLY A 304 -12.69 -8.86 -28.61
C GLY A 304 -11.97 -9.82 -27.67
N PHE A 305 -10.70 -9.60 -27.35
CA PHE A 305 -10.04 -10.34 -26.26
C PHE A 305 -10.46 -9.79 -24.89
N ASP A 306 -10.76 -10.69 -23.97
CA ASP A 306 -11.19 -10.45 -22.58
C ASP A 306 -10.54 -11.50 -21.68
N PHE A 307 -9.84 -11.05 -20.63
CA PHE A 307 -9.16 -11.92 -19.68
C PHE A 307 -10.09 -12.42 -18.56
N GLY A 308 -11.18 -11.70 -18.30
CA GLY A 308 -12.01 -11.82 -17.11
C GLY A 308 -11.32 -11.27 -15.85
N TRP A 309 -12.07 -11.23 -14.75
CA TRP A 309 -11.58 -10.70 -13.48
C TRP A 309 -10.51 -11.60 -12.83
N VAL A 310 -9.31 -11.04 -12.61
CA VAL A 310 -8.17 -11.70 -11.96
C VAL A 310 -7.80 -10.98 -10.68
N GLU A 311 -7.56 -11.73 -9.61
CA GLU A 311 -7.12 -11.18 -8.32
C GLU A 311 -5.65 -10.76 -8.33
N THR A 312 -5.34 -9.66 -7.65
CA THR A 312 -3.97 -9.21 -7.40
C THR A 312 -3.87 -8.41 -6.11
N VAL A 313 -2.71 -8.49 -5.47
CA VAL A 313 -2.31 -7.62 -4.34
C VAL A 313 -1.45 -6.44 -4.79
N GLY A 314 -0.99 -6.45 -6.05
CA GLY A 314 -0.19 -5.37 -6.63
C GLY A 314 -1.05 -4.19 -7.07
N ASN A 315 -0.38 -3.05 -7.30
CA ASN A 315 -1.00 -1.81 -7.76
C ASN A 315 -0.77 -1.53 -9.25
N SER A 316 -0.21 -2.49 -9.98
CA SER A 316 0.04 -2.37 -11.41
C SER A 316 0.13 -3.73 -12.09
N VAL A 317 -0.14 -3.71 -13.40
CA VAL A 317 -0.02 -4.83 -14.33
C VAL A 317 0.55 -4.33 -15.65
N ASN A 318 1.30 -5.18 -16.34
CA ASN A 318 1.91 -4.85 -17.63
C ASN A 318 1.41 -5.80 -18.71
N PHE A 319 0.97 -5.25 -19.83
CA PHE A 319 0.46 -6.03 -20.96
C PHE A 319 1.23 -5.71 -22.24
N THR A 320 1.35 -6.72 -23.10
CA THR A 320 1.78 -6.53 -24.48
C THR A 320 0.64 -5.86 -25.24
N THR A 321 0.89 -4.66 -25.73
CA THR A 321 -0.08 -3.85 -26.46
C THR A 321 0.38 -3.55 -27.87
N SER A 322 1.28 -4.34 -28.45
CA SER A 322 2.01 -4.00 -29.69
C SER A 322 1.18 -3.87 -30.97
N SER A 323 -0.05 -4.38 -31.02
CA SER A 323 -0.89 -4.30 -32.22
C SER A 323 -1.49 -2.90 -32.39
N PHE A 324 -1.35 -2.32 -33.58
CA PHE A 324 -1.87 -0.99 -33.93
C PHE A 324 -3.38 -1.00 -34.15
N ASP A 325 -3.96 0.20 -34.09
CA ASP A 325 -5.38 0.46 -34.34
C ASP A 325 -6.32 -0.24 -33.35
N TYR A 326 -5.82 -0.51 -32.15
CA TYR A 326 -6.59 -1.13 -31.08
C TYR A 326 -6.52 -0.33 -29.79
N THR A 327 -7.63 -0.39 -29.05
CA THR A 327 -7.77 0.15 -27.70
C THR A 327 -7.61 -0.99 -26.70
N TYR A 328 -6.71 -0.79 -25.75
CA TYR A 328 -6.42 -1.69 -24.65
C TYR A 328 -6.97 -1.08 -23.38
N THR A 329 -7.86 -1.77 -22.68
CA THR A 329 -8.55 -1.24 -21.50
C THR A 329 -8.26 -2.14 -20.31
N VAL A 330 -7.89 -1.53 -19.19
CA VAL A 330 -7.88 -2.20 -17.89
C VAL A 330 -8.96 -1.60 -17.03
N GLN A 331 -9.81 -2.47 -16.50
CA GLN A 331 -10.77 -2.17 -15.45
C GLN A 331 -10.23 -2.73 -14.14
N THR A 332 -10.40 -1.99 -13.04
CA THR A 332 -9.95 -2.41 -11.71
C THR A 332 -11.02 -2.09 -10.69
N LYS A 333 -11.27 -3.02 -9.75
CA LYS A 333 -12.11 -2.81 -8.57
C LYS A 333 -11.36 -3.28 -7.33
N ALA A 334 -11.72 -2.72 -6.18
CA ALA A 334 -11.06 -3.03 -4.91
C ALA A 334 -12.05 -3.55 -3.88
N GLN A 335 -11.54 -4.31 -2.92
CA GLN A 335 -12.28 -4.82 -1.77
C GLN A 335 -11.39 -4.71 -0.53
N CYS A 336 -11.98 -4.37 0.62
CA CYS A 336 -11.29 -4.44 1.90
C CYS A 336 -11.49 -5.81 2.51
N TYR A 337 -10.42 -6.42 3.02
CA TYR A 337 -10.48 -7.72 3.65
C TYR A 337 -9.52 -7.83 4.83
N ASN A 338 -9.85 -8.74 5.74
CA ASN A 338 -8.95 -9.23 6.77
C ASN A 338 -9.19 -10.75 6.96
N ASN A 339 -8.66 -11.32 8.04
CA ASN A 339 -8.76 -12.76 8.30
C ASN A 339 -10.19 -13.24 8.65
N TYR A 340 -11.11 -12.33 8.93
CA TYR A 340 -12.43 -12.65 9.48
C TYR A 340 -13.58 -12.23 8.56
N SER A 341 -13.42 -11.17 7.77
CA SER A 341 -14.46 -10.62 6.90
C SER A 341 -13.87 -9.99 5.65
N SER A 342 -14.72 -9.86 4.62
CA SER A 342 -14.45 -9.07 3.43
C SER A 342 -15.65 -8.17 3.11
N SER A 343 -15.41 -6.93 2.66
CA SER A 343 -16.48 -6.05 2.19
C SER A 343 -17.05 -6.50 0.85
N ALA A 344 -18.06 -5.83 0.28
CA ALA A 344 -18.38 -6.04 -1.12
C ALA A 344 -17.29 -5.44 -2.03
N TRP A 345 -17.18 -5.94 -3.26
CA TRP A 345 -16.35 -5.28 -4.28
C TRP A 345 -16.88 -3.88 -4.57
N GLY A 346 -16.00 -2.88 -4.52
CA GLY A 346 -16.34 -1.50 -4.84
C GLY A 346 -16.61 -1.27 -6.33
N PRO A 347 -16.96 -0.04 -6.71
CA PRO A 347 -17.14 0.35 -8.10
C PRO A 347 -15.84 0.18 -8.90
N VAL A 348 -16.00 0.05 -10.22
CA VAL A 348 -14.92 -0.15 -11.17
C VAL A 348 -14.31 1.19 -11.57
N GLY A 349 -12.99 1.29 -11.47
CA GLY A 349 -12.18 2.29 -12.16
C GLY A 349 -11.63 1.73 -13.46
N SER A 350 -11.28 2.58 -14.42
CA SER A 350 -10.80 2.13 -15.73
C SER A 350 -9.85 3.11 -16.39
N ALA A 351 -8.91 2.59 -17.18
CA ALA A 351 -8.14 3.38 -18.12
C ALA A 351 -8.00 2.63 -19.44
N SER A 352 -7.90 3.39 -20.52
CA SER A 352 -7.71 2.86 -21.87
C SER A 352 -6.48 3.49 -22.52
N TYR A 353 -5.76 2.69 -23.28
CA TYR A 353 -4.67 3.11 -24.14
C TYR A 353 -4.99 2.73 -25.58
N TYR A 354 -5.11 3.73 -26.46
CA TYR A 354 -5.24 3.53 -27.89
C TYR A 354 -3.85 3.53 -28.52
N ARG A 355 -3.54 2.49 -29.30
CA ARG A 355 -2.28 2.42 -30.04
C ARG A 355 -2.48 2.90 -31.49
N PRO A 356 -2.04 4.12 -31.84
CA PRO A 356 -2.18 4.62 -33.20
C PRO A 356 -1.25 3.88 -34.16
N ILE A 357 -1.67 3.78 -35.43
CA ILE A 357 -0.80 3.37 -36.52
C ILE A 357 0.32 4.42 -36.68
N PRO A 358 1.60 4.03 -36.75
CA PRO A 358 2.68 4.98 -36.91
C PRO A 358 2.62 5.64 -38.29
N THR A 359 3.07 6.89 -38.34
CA THR A 359 3.28 7.62 -39.59
C THR A 359 4.77 7.83 -39.85
N VAL A 360 5.13 7.84 -41.13
CA VAL A 360 6.50 8.09 -41.59
C VAL A 360 6.54 9.17 -42.65
N GLN A 361 7.68 9.85 -42.77
CA GLN A 361 7.97 10.73 -43.90
C GLN A 361 8.53 9.88 -45.05
N VAL A 362 8.09 10.17 -46.28
CA VAL A 362 8.55 9.46 -47.48
C VAL A 362 8.97 10.47 -48.54
N LEU A 363 10.14 10.23 -49.16
CA LEU A 363 10.62 10.93 -50.35
C LEU A 363 10.85 9.89 -51.45
N VAL A 364 10.08 9.96 -52.53
CA VAL A 364 10.26 9.09 -53.70
C VAL A 364 10.98 9.88 -54.78
N VAL A 365 12.11 9.38 -55.27
CA VAL A 365 12.92 10.01 -56.31
C VAL A 365 13.05 9.05 -57.51
N ALA A 366 12.67 9.52 -58.69
CA ALA A 366 12.78 8.73 -59.92
C ALA A 366 14.17 8.80 -60.56
N GLY A 367 14.42 7.97 -61.57
CA GLY A 367 15.64 8.08 -62.36
C GLY A 367 15.65 9.35 -63.21
N GLY A 368 16.79 10.04 -63.30
CA GLY A 368 16.96 11.19 -64.19
C GLY A 368 17.10 10.80 -65.65
N GLY A 369 16.80 11.73 -66.56
CA GLY A 369 16.98 11.55 -68.00
C GLY A 369 18.45 11.66 -68.42
N ALA A 370 18.81 11.04 -69.53
CA ALA A 370 20.14 11.19 -70.13
C ALA A 370 20.26 12.53 -70.87
N GLY A 371 21.47 13.07 -70.99
CA GLY A 371 21.72 14.22 -71.86
C GLY A 371 21.59 13.88 -73.34
N GLY A 372 21.26 14.88 -74.15
CA GLY A 372 21.30 14.81 -75.60
C GLY A 372 22.74 14.84 -76.09
N ALA A 373 23.03 14.22 -77.22
CA ALA A 373 24.34 14.19 -77.85
C ALA A 373 24.14 14.31 -79.35
N SER A 374 25.03 15.01 -80.04
CA SER A 374 25.02 15.08 -81.50
C SER A 374 26.39 14.72 -82.07
N SER A 375 26.37 14.11 -83.25
CA SER A 375 27.58 13.72 -83.99
C SER A 375 28.02 14.77 -85.01
N SER A 376 27.22 15.82 -85.24
CA SER A 376 27.42 16.75 -86.37
C SER A 376 27.42 18.23 -86.02
N ASP A 377 26.89 18.67 -84.87
CA ASP A 377 26.47 20.06 -84.69
C ASP A 377 26.61 20.61 -83.25
N ASP A 378 27.52 20.02 -82.47
CA ASP A 378 28.07 20.56 -81.22
C ASP A 378 27.06 21.23 -80.28
N SER A 379 25.87 20.65 -80.06
CA SER A 379 24.93 21.11 -79.03
C SER A 379 24.00 20.00 -78.56
N GLY A 380 24.00 19.77 -77.24
CA GLY A 380 23.18 18.76 -76.58
C GLY A 380 22.45 19.36 -75.39
N GLY A 381 21.16 19.06 -75.26
CA GLY A 381 20.38 19.46 -74.11
C GLY A 381 20.73 18.63 -72.88
N GLY A 382 20.74 19.24 -71.70
CA GLY A 382 20.90 18.49 -70.44
C GLY A 382 19.67 17.61 -70.17
N GLY A 383 19.89 16.39 -69.67
CA GLY A 383 18.83 15.52 -69.19
C GLY A 383 18.18 16.10 -67.94
N GLY A 384 16.87 15.99 -67.79
CA GLY A 384 16.17 16.50 -66.62
C GLY A 384 16.27 15.55 -65.42
N GLY A 385 16.18 16.12 -64.21
CA GLY A 385 16.09 15.35 -62.97
C GLY A 385 14.85 14.44 -62.93
N GLY A 386 14.95 13.32 -62.21
CA GLY A 386 13.86 12.38 -62.02
C GLY A 386 12.85 12.85 -60.98
N GLY A 387 11.56 12.62 -61.24
CA GLY A 387 10.40 12.97 -60.39
C GLY A 387 10.67 12.94 -58.90
N VAL A 388 10.21 13.95 -58.14
CA VAL A 388 10.30 13.93 -56.67
C VAL A 388 8.91 14.10 -56.06
N LEU A 389 8.53 13.17 -55.19
CA LEU A 389 7.33 13.24 -54.36
C LEU A 389 7.72 13.21 -52.88
N TYR A 390 7.18 14.14 -52.10
CA TYR A 390 7.35 14.16 -50.65
C TYR A 390 6.02 14.04 -49.92
N HIS A 391 5.92 13.09 -49.00
CA HIS A 391 4.78 12.94 -48.11
C HIS A 391 5.24 13.11 -46.65
N SER A 392 4.60 14.01 -45.91
CA SER A 392 5.04 14.40 -44.57
C SER A 392 4.61 13.44 -43.45
N ALA A 393 3.56 12.64 -43.65
CA ALA A 393 3.08 11.67 -42.67
C ALA A 393 2.19 10.59 -43.32
N ILE A 394 2.78 9.58 -43.97
CA ILE A 394 2.03 8.44 -44.51
C ILE A 394 1.93 7.34 -43.45
N THR A 395 0.75 6.74 -43.30
CA THR A 395 0.55 5.60 -42.39
C THR A 395 1.26 4.36 -42.93
N VAL A 396 1.96 3.66 -42.04
CA VAL A 396 2.57 2.37 -42.34
C VAL A 396 2.12 1.32 -41.32
N ASP A 397 1.35 0.35 -41.80
CA ASP A 397 0.94 -0.86 -41.11
C ASP A 397 1.96 -2.01 -41.27
N ASN A 398 1.77 -3.08 -40.48
CA ASN A 398 2.67 -4.23 -40.49
C ASN A 398 2.37 -5.14 -41.69
N GLN A 399 2.80 -4.73 -42.88
CA GLN A 399 2.68 -5.50 -44.11
C GLN A 399 3.91 -5.34 -45.01
N SER A 400 3.96 -6.13 -46.08
CA SER A 400 4.98 -5.99 -47.12
C SER A 400 4.62 -4.86 -48.09
N TYR A 401 5.57 -3.96 -48.34
CA TYR A 401 5.42 -2.88 -49.32
C TYR A 401 6.23 -3.16 -50.57
N SER A 402 5.62 -2.97 -51.74
CA SER A 402 6.33 -3.02 -53.01
C SER A 402 6.98 -1.68 -53.31
N VAL A 403 8.28 -1.71 -53.61
CA VAL A 403 9.07 -0.53 -53.98
C VAL A 403 9.73 -0.78 -55.33
N THR A 404 9.52 0.12 -56.28
CA THR A 404 10.22 0.10 -57.57
C THR A 404 11.21 1.24 -57.59
N ILE A 405 12.46 0.96 -57.96
CA ILE A 405 13.49 1.98 -58.17
C ILE A 405 13.71 2.15 -59.66
N GLY A 406 13.42 3.35 -60.17
CA GLY A 406 13.59 3.69 -61.57
C GLY A 406 15.06 3.89 -61.93
N ASN A 407 15.51 3.24 -63.00
CA ASN A 407 16.83 3.49 -63.58
C ASN A 407 16.93 4.88 -64.22
N GLY A 408 18.14 5.43 -64.26
CA GLY A 408 18.44 6.61 -65.08
C GLY A 408 18.41 6.30 -66.58
N GLY A 409 18.27 7.34 -67.40
CA GLY A 409 18.36 7.24 -68.85
C GLY A 409 19.72 6.68 -69.27
N SER A 410 19.71 5.58 -70.02
CA SER A 410 20.94 4.81 -70.32
C SER A 410 21.56 5.13 -71.69
N SER A 411 20.83 5.83 -72.56
CA SER A 411 21.33 6.26 -73.87
C SER A 411 20.95 7.71 -74.14
N SER A 412 21.66 8.36 -75.06
CA SER A 412 21.47 9.79 -75.29
C SER A 412 20.01 10.15 -75.56
N GLY A 413 19.52 11.19 -74.89
CA GLY A 413 18.12 11.63 -74.99
C GLY A 413 17.08 10.66 -74.42
N SER A 414 17.48 9.55 -73.79
CA SER A 414 16.54 8.64 -73.13
C SER A 414 15.97 9.23 -71.84
N ASN A 415 14.68 9.00 -71.62
CA ASN A 415 14.05 9.31 -70.35
C ASN A 415 14.54 8.37 -69.24
N GLY A 416 14.50 8.85 -68.00
CA GLY A 416 14.60 8.00 -66.82
C GLY A 416 13.35 7.14 -66.63
N GLN A 417 13.43 6.16 -65.74
CA GLN A 417 12.31 5.31 -65.36
C GLN A 417 11.68 5.77 -64.04
N ASN A 418 10.44 5.35 -63.81
CA ASN A 418 9.66 5.73 -62.64
C ASN A 418 10.13 4.98 -61.39
N SER A 419 10.05 5.65 -60.23
CA SER A 419 10.14 5.00 -58.92
C SER A 419 8.76 4.99 -58.26
N THR A 420 8.44 3.92 -57.52
CA THR A 420 7.15 3.78 -56.83
C THR A 420 7.31 3.35 -55.39
N PHE A 421 6.45 3.90 -54.52
CA PHE A 421 6.25 3.43 -53.15
C PHE A 421 4.76 3.48 -52.85
N GLN A 422 4.13 2.32 -52.60
CA GLN A 422 2.66 2.19 -52.61
C GLN A 422 2.07 2.74 -53.93
N ASP A 423 1.00 3.54 -53.86
CA ASP A 423 0.38 4.18 -55.03
C ASP A 423 1.07 5.48 -55.47
N MET A 424 2.15 5.89 -54.79
CA MET A 424 2.93 7.07 -55.22
C MET A 424 3.86 6.71 -56.38
N ILE A 425 3.77 7.50 -57.46
CA ILE A 425 4.59 7.32 -58.66
C ILE A 425 5.40 8.59 -58.91
N ALA A 426 6.70 8.50 -58.69
CA ALA A 426 7.65 9.50 -59.15
C ALA A 426 8.06 9.18 -60.58
N TYR A 427 7.78 10.09 -61.52
CA TYR A 427 8.00 9.87 -62.94
C TYR A 427 9.46 10.11 -63.34
N GLY A 428 10.01 9.27 -64.22
CA GLY A 428 11.38 9.42 -64.70
C GLY A 428 11.63 10.74 -65.42
N GLY A 429 12.83 11.30 -65.28
CA GLY A 429 13.22 12.58 -65.88
C GLY A 429 13.25 12.55 -67.40
N GLY A 430 12.99 13.69 -68.04
CA GLY A 430 12.98 13.81 -69.49
C GLY A 430 14.39 13.80 -70.06
N GLY A 431 14.63 13.04 -71.11
CA GLY A 431 15.90 13.06 -71.83
C GLY A 431 16.16 14.39 -72.53
N GLY A 432 17.42 14.82 -72.55
CA GLY A 432 17.85 16.04 -73.23
C GLY A 432 17.72 15.90 -74.74
N GLY A 433 17.31 16.98 -75.41
CA GLY A 433 17.19 17.02 -76.86
C GLY A 433 18.55 16.94 -77.54
N MET A 434 18.62 16.17 -78.63
CA MET A 434 19.77 16.21 -79.54
C MET A 434 19.76 17.52 -80.35
N THR A 435 20.80 17.79 -81.14
CA THR A 435 20.80 18.95 -82.04
C THR A 435 19.57 18.89 -82.96
N ASN A 436 18.90 20.02 -83.14
CA ASN A 436 17.64 20.17 -83.89
C ASN A 436 16.43 19.44 -83.28
N GLU A 437 16.54 18.90 -82.06
CA GLU A 437 15.44 18.25 -81.35
C GLU A 437 15.06 18.98 -80.05
N GLY A 438 13.77 18.91 -79.72
CA GLY A 438 13.25 19.37 -78.45
C GLY A 438 13.65 18.46 -77.30
N GLY A 439 13.65 18.99 -76.07
CA GLY A 439 13.82 18.16 -74.89
C GLY A 439 12.58 17.30 -74.64
N ASN A 440 12.78 16.08 -74.15
CA ASN A 440 11.65 15.21 -73.83
C ASN A 440 10.96 15.69 -72.55
N ASN A 441 9.63 15.60 -72.53
CA ASN A 441 8.87 15.72 -71.29
C ASN A 441 9.25 14.55 -70.38
N GLY A 442 9.32 14.81 -69.08
CA GLY A 442 9.48 13.77 -68.07
C GLY A 442 8.96 14.27 -66.75
N GLY A 443 9.17 13.50 -65.69
CA GLY A 443 8.60 13.74 -64.38
C GLY A 443 8.83 15.15 -63.86
N CYS A 444 9.89 15.37 -63.09
CA CYS A 444 10.13 16.68 -62.48
C CYS A 444 11.21 17.50 -63.18
N GLY A 445 11.92 16.93 -64.14
CA GLY A 445 12.92 17.61 -64.92
C GLY A 445 12.62 17.33 -66.37
N GLY A 446 12.02 18.30 -67.07
CA GLY A 446 11.98 18.21 -68.52
C GLY A 446 13.39 18.31 -69.10
N GLY A 447 13.66 17.60 -70.19
CA GLY A 447 14.94 17.71 -70.88
C GLY A 447 15.17 19.13 -71.39
N GLY A 448 16.41 19.60 -71.37
CA GLY A 448 16.79 20.80 -72.12
C GLY A 448 16.74 20.51 -73.61
N ALA A 449 16.42 21.51 -74.44
CA ALA A 449 16.41 21.30 -75.89
C ALA A 449 17.82 21.43 -76.49
N GLY A 450 18.11 20.72 -77.57
CA GLY A 450 19.29 21.05 -78.40
C GLY A 450 19.02 22.32 -79.21
N ALA A 451 20.04 22.97 -79.78
CA ALA A 451 19.81 24.14 -80.64
C ALA A 451 19.46 23.72 -82.08
N GLN A 452 18.66 24.53 -82.78
CA GLN A 452 18.39 24.37 -84.22
C GLN A 452 18.96 25.56 -85.01
N ASP A 453 19.52 25.31 -86.19
CA ASP A 453 19.98 26.40 -87.07
C ASP A 453 18.87 27.40 -87.38
N GLY A 454 19.10 28.67 -87.00
CA GLY A 454 18.17 29.77 -87.25
C GLY A 454 16.87 29.75 -86.43
N SER A 455 16.73 28.88 -85.41
CA SER A 455 15.50 28.75 -84.59
C SER A 455 15.77 28.34 -83.13
N GLU A 456 14.77 28.45 -82.26
CA GLU A 456 14.76 27.91 -80.89
C GLU A 456 13.99 26.59 -80.85
N ASN A 457 14.47 25.62 -80.07
CA ASN A 457 13.75 24.37 -79.81
C ASN A 457 13.06 24.38 -78.46
N ASN A 458 11.91 23.69 -78.40
CA ASN A 458 11.12 23.57 -77.17
C ASN A 458 11.80 22.67 -76.14
N TYR A 459 11.86 23.13 -74.90
CA TYR A 459 12.24 22.30 -73.74
C TYR A 459 11.19 21.23 -73.45
N GLY A 460 11.60 20.21 -72.72
CA GLY A 460 10.68 19.31 -72.04
C GLY A 460 9.98 20.00 -70.88
N ASN A 461 8.70 19.68 -70.67
CA ASN A 461 7.92 20.07 -69.50
C ASN A 461 8.03 19.03 -68.38
N SER A 462 7.79 19.50 -67.14
CA SER A 462 7.56 18.66 -65.97
C SER A 462 6.15 18.06 -66.04
N THR A 463 6.02 16.74 -65.91
CA THR A 463 4.76 15.99 -65.89
C THR A 463 4.42 15.42 -64.51
N GLN A 464 5.22 15.69 -63.48
CA GLN A 464 4.97 15.18 -62.13
C GLN A 464 3.67 15.73 -61.55
N ILE A 465 2.84 14.83 -61.02
CA ILE A 465 1.59 15.17 -60.33
C ILE A 465 1.62 14.67 -58.89
N SER A 466 0.74 15.22 -58.06
CA SER A 466 0.55 14.77 -56.68
C SER A 466 -0.11 13.39 -56.64
N TYR A 467 0.34 12.55 -55.70
CA TYR A 467 -0.24 11.25 -55.39
C TYR A 467 -0.49 11.16 -53.89
N MET A 468 -1.67 10.69 -53.48
CA MET A 468 -2.00 10.47 -52.06
C MET A 468 -1.73 11.68 -51.14
N GLY A 469 -1.85 12.92 -51.64
CA GLY A 469 -1.53 14.13 -50.87
C GLY A 469 -0.04 14.46 -50.77
N ALA A 470 0.84 13.69 -51.42
CA ALA A 470 2.26 14.01 -51.53
C ALA A 470 2.48 15.24 -52.42
N THR A 471 3.40 16.11 -52.02
CA THR A 471 3.77 17.30 -52.77
C THR A 471 4.67 16.92 -53.95
N PRO A 472 4.27 17.20 -55.20
CA PRO A 472 5.12 17.01 -56.37
C PRO A 472 6.11 18.17 -56.51
N TYR A 473 7.33 17.84 -56.87
CA TYR A 473 8.36 18.80 -57.20
C TYR A 473 8.76 18.59 -58.65
N GLY A 474 9.07 19.67 -59.37
CA GLY A 474 9.51 19.59 -60.75
C GLY A 474 9.33 20.81 -61.62
N TYR A 475 10.31 21.05 -62.47
CA TYR A 475 10.40 22.17 -63.36
C TYR A 475 10.84 21.74 -64.77
N ARG A 476 10.44 22.54 -65.75
CA ARG A 476 10.79 22.35 -67.16
C ARG A 476 12.29 22.57 -67.43
N GLY A 477 12.77 22.06 -68.56
CA GLY A 477 14.11 22.33 -69.06
C GLY A 477 14.28 23.75 -69.64
N GLY A 478 15.50 24.06 -70.05
CA GLY A 478 15.86 25.29 -70.75
C GLY A 478 15.72 25.18 -72.27
N LEU A 479 15.49 26.31 -72.93
CA LEU A 479 15.45 26.39 -74.40
C LEU A 479 16.85 26.20 -74.99
N GLY A 480 16.93 25.45 -76.09
CA GLY A 480 18.10 25.40 -76.96
C GLY A 480 18.07 26.58 -77.91
N GLN A 481 19.20 27.25 -78.11
CA GLN A 481 19.27 28.52 -78.83
C GLN A 481 20.42 28.54 -79.83
N TRP A 482 20.18 29.21 -80.96
CA TRP A 482 21.19 29.54 -81.95
C TRP A 482 21.46 31.05 -81.95
N ARG A 483 22.74 31.42 -81.93
CA ARG A 483 23.20 32.81 -82.07
C ARG A 483 24.43 32.87 -82.97
N ASN A 484 24.87 34.07 -83.32
CA ASN A 484 26.10 34.30 -84.10
C ASN A 484 27.34 33.63 -83.49
N ASP A 485 27.32 33.36 -82.18
CA ASP A 485 28.41 32.72 -81.42
C ASP A 485 28.30 31.19 -81.31
N GLY A 486 27.34 30.58 -82.04
CA GLY A 486 27.17 29.13 -82.13
C GLY A 486 25.81 28.58 -81.68
N LYS A 487 25.73 27.25 -81.58
CA LYS A 487 24.59 26.46 -81.10
C LYS A 487 24.79 26.13 -79.62
N ALA A 488 23.80 26.38 -78.76
CA ALA A 488 23.85 25.97 -77.35
C ALA A 488 22.60 25.23 -76.89
N GLY A 489 22.80 24.05 -76.31
CA GLY A 489 21.73 23.28 -75.68
C GLY A 489 21.27 23.92 -74.37
N GLY A 490 19.98 23.81 -74.08
CA GLY A 490 19.43 24.17 -72.77
C GLY A 490 19.82 23.15 -71.70
N GLY A 491 19.95 23.57 -70.45
CA GLY A 491 20.06 22.67 -69.31
C GLY A 491 18.74 21.98 -68.97
N GLY A 492 18.81 20.78 -68.41
CA GLY A 492 17.65 20.04 -67.95
C GLY A 492 17.01 20.70 -66.72
N GLY A 493 15.70 20.54 -66.57
CA GLY A 493 14.99 20.96 -65.37
C GLY A 493 15.39 20.12 -64.17
N GLY A 494 15.44 20.73 -62.98
CA GLY A 494 15.59 20.00 -61.72
C GLY A 494 14.28 19.96 -60.95
N ALA A 495 14.23 19.18 -59.89
CA ALA A 495 13.06 19.14 -59.01
C ALA A 495 12.79 20.46 -58.28
N GLY A 496 13.80 21.33 -58.11
CA GLY A 496 13.69 22.59 -57.38
C GLY A 496 13.67 23.85 -58.25
N MET A 497 14.17 23.79 -59.49
CA MET A 497 14.24 24.95 -60.39
C MET A 497 14.25 24.59 -61.88
N ILE A 498 13.85 25.55 -62.72
CA ILE A 498 13.92 25.49 -64.20
C ILE A 498 15.38 25.43 -64.67
N GLY A 499 15.64 24.67 -65.74
CA GLY A 499 16.93 24.61 -66.41
C GLY A 499 17.30 25.88 -67.21
N GLY A 500 18.59 26.18 -67.27
CA GLY A 500 19.18 27.31 -67.96
C GLY A 500 19.03 27.23 -69.48
N SER A 501 18.47 28.25 -70.14
CA SER A 501 18.48 28.31 -71.60
C SER A 501 19.90 28.53 -72.16
N GLY A 502 20.11 28.19 -73.44
CA GLY A 502 21.42 28.19 -74.10
C GLY A 502 22.22 29.50 -73.95
N TYR A 503 21.71 30.63 -74.44
CA TYR A 503 22.44 31.91 -74.42
C TYR A 503 21.75 33.02 -73.62
N SER A 504 20.45 32.90 -73.38
CA SER A 504 19.72 33.72 -72.42
C SER A 504 19.84 33.10 -71.03
N GLY A 505 20.42 33.84 -70.07
CA GLY A 505 20.37 33.43 -68.66
C GLY A 505 18.92 33.49 -68.17
N GLY A 506 18.28 32.34 -68.07
CA GLY A 506 16.98 32.17 -67.44
C GLY A 506 17.02 30.96 -66.54
N GLY A 507 16.65 31.10 -65.26
CA GLY A 507 16.92 30.08 -64.23
C GLY A 507 18.29 30.26 -63.57
N ASN A 508 19.01 29.15 -63.34
CA ASN A 508 20.25 29.06 -62.54
C ASN A 508 21.54 29.45 -63.30
N GLY A 509 21.45 30.30 -64.33
CA GLY A 509 22.56 30.61 -65.25
C GLY A 509 22.35 30.12 -66.67
N LYS A 510 23.33 30.35 -67.57
CA LYS A 510 23.25 29.92 -68.97
C LYS A 510 23.57 28.43 -69.07
N MET A 511 22.77 27.68 -69.82
CA MET A 511 22.93 26.23 -70.04
C MET A 511 22.91 25.38 -68.76
N THR A 512 22.74 25.95 -67.57
CA THR A 512 22.90 25.20 -66.32
C THR A 512 21.73 24.27 -66.06
N GLY A 513 21.99 23.14 -65.42
CA GLY A 513 20.94 22.30 -64.88
C GLY A 513 20.18 23.02 -63.77
N GLY A 514 18.86 22.82 -63.73
CA GLY A 514 18.04 23.27 -62.61
C GLY A 514 18.42 22.52 -61.34
N ASN A 515 18.52 23.21 -60.19
CA ASN A 515 18.77 22.52 -58.93
C ASN A 515 17.60 21.60 -58.57
N GLY A 516 17.93 20.52 -57.87
CA GLY A 516 16.99 19.58 -57.30
C GLY A 516 16.21 20.14 -56.10
N MET A 517 15.36 19.31 -55.52
CA MET A 517 14.60 19.61 -54.31
C MET A 517 15.48 19.32 -53.09
N GLN A 518 15.59 20.29 -52.18
CA GLN A 518 16.35 20.13 -50.95
C GLN A 518 15.50 19.41 -49.90
N SER A 519 16.03 18.34 -49.32
CA SER A 519 15.37 17.59 -48.25
C SER A 519 16.37 17.17 -47.18
N SER A 520 15.93 17.19 -45.92
CA SER A 520 16.68 16.69 -44.76
C SER A 520 16.32 15.23 -44.41
N ILE A 521 15.52 14.55 -45.24
CA ILE A 521 14.99 13.21 -44.93
C ILE A 521 16.08 12.16 -44.68
N SER A 522 17.27 12.36 -45.24
CA SER A 522 18.45 11.51 -45.04
C SER A 522 19.28 11.87 -43.80
N GLY A 523 18.78 12.72 -42.90
CA GLY A 523 19.46 13.18 -41.68
C GLY A 523 20.35 14.42 -41.86
N ALA A 524 20.55 14.89 -43.10
CA ALA A 524 21.23 16.14 -43.43
C ALA A 524 20.61 16.75 -44.69
N ASN A 525 20.71 18.07 -44.85
CA ASN A 525 20.20 18.77 -46.04
C ASN A 525 20.94 18.30 -47.29
N ALA A 526 20.23 17.60 -48.16
CA ALA A 526 20.72 17.13 -49.45
C ALA A 526 19.77 17.54 -50.57
N TYR A 527 20.30 17.72 -51.78
CA TYR A 527 19.50 17.99 -52.97
C TYR A 527 19.24 16.68 -53.72
N TYR A 528 18.03 16.53 -54.25
CA TYR A 528 17.60 15.37 -55.03
C TYR A 528 17.04 15.83 -56.37
N ALA A 529 17.43 15.11 -57.42
CA ALA A 529 17.02 15.30 -58.81
C ALA A 529 17.39 16.67 -59.40
N GLY A 530 18.69 16.97 -59.42
CA GLY A 530 19.23 18.09 -60.19
C GLY A 530 19.24 17.78 -61.70
N GLY A 531 18.88 18.75 -62.54
CA GLY A 531 19.00 18.62 -63.99
C GLY A 531 20.45 18.66 -64.45
N GLY A 532 20.75 18.06 -65.60
CA GLY A 532 22.05 18.15 -66.24
C GLY A 532 22.26 19.49 -66.96
N GLY A 533 23.50 19.92 -67.10
CA GLY A 533 23.84 21.09 -67.91
C GLY A 533 23.82 20.79 -69.41
N GLY A 534 23.48 21.79 -70.21
CA GLY A 534 23.57 21.73 -71.68
C GLY A 534 25.00 21.90 -72.17
N GLY A 535 25.28 21.32 -73.34
CA GLY A 535 26.57 21.38 -74.02
C GLY A 535 26.53 22.26 -75.27
N SER A 536 27.71 22.73 -75.67
CA SER A 536 27.93 23.36 -76.97
C SER A 536 29.35 23.12 -77.50
N CYS A 537 29.67 23.61 -78.70
CA CYS A 537 31.05 23.63 -79.22
C CYS A 537 32.03 24.37 -78.31
N CYS A 538 31.52 25.38 -77.60
CA CYS A 538 32.32 26.52 -77.18
C CYS A 538 32.08 26.90 -75.71
N TYR A 539 31.00 26.39 -75.12
CA TYR A 539 30.56 26.60 -73.75
C TYR A 539 29.89 25.34 -73.19
N TRP A 540 29.73 25.29 -71.87
CA TRP A 540 28.98 24.23 -71.20
C TRP A 540 28.28 24.78 -69.96
N GLY A 541 27.19 24.15 -69.58
CA GLY A 541 26.47 24.43 -68.35
C GLY A 541 26.85 23.48 -67.22
N ALA A 542 26.99 24.00 -66.01
CA ALA A 542 27.10 23.16 -64.82
C ALA A 542 25.80 22.39 -64.56
N GLY A 543 25.91 21.15 -64.09
CA GLY A 543 24.76 20.39 -63.59
C GLY A 543 24.19 21.04 -62.33
N GLY A 544 22.88 20.86 -62.13
CA GLY A 544 22.18 21.38 -60.95
C GLY A 544 22.54 20.61 -59.68
N ALA A 545 22.43 21.28 -58.54
CA ALA A 545 22.56 20.65 -57.23
C ALA A 545 21.59 19.45 -57.12
N GLY A 546 22.03 18.34 -56.54
CA GLY A 546 21.27 17.07 -56.57
C GLY A 546 21.72 16.12 -57.68
N GLY A 547 22.98 16.24 -58.08
CA GLY A 547 23.69 15.26 -58.90
C GLY A 547 23.51 15.41 -60.40
N GLY A 548 23.14 16.61 -60.89
CA GLY A 548 23.14 16.88 -62.33
C GLY A 548 24.54 16.74 -62.92
N GLY A 549 24.63 16.08 -64.08
CA GLY A 549 25.87 16.01 -64.86
C GLY A 549 26.17 17.35 -65.53
N ASN A 550 27.44 17.74 -65.58
CA ASN A 550 27.88 18.91 -66.34
C ASN A 550 27.76 18.65 -67.84
N GLY A 551 27.33 19.63 -68.61
CA GLY A 551 27.44 19.58 -70.07
C GLY A 551 28.90 19.60 -70.51
N ALA A 552 29.15 19.33 -71.80
CA ALA A 552 30.50 19.37 -72.38
C ALA A 552 30.72 20.53 -73.34
N GLN A 553 31.97 20.98 -73.40
CA GLN A 553 32.49 21.79 -74.50
C GLN A 553 33.17 20.84 -75.49
N GLY A 554 32.51 20.54 -76.62
CA GLY A 554 33.06 19.64 -77.65
C GLY A 554 33.33 18.22 -77.15
N GLY A 555 32.29 17.41 -76.94
CA GLY A 555 32.42 16.04 -76.46
C GLY A 555 31.14 15.53 -75.81
N ARG A 556 31.24 14.48 -74.98
CA ARG A 556 30.11 13.96 -74.20
C ARG A 556 30.07 14.63 -72.83
N GLY A 557 28.89 15.11 -72.43
CA GLY A 557 28.64 15.57 -71.07
C GLY A 557 28.89 14.49 -70.01
N SER A 558 29.01 14.93 -68.76
CA SER A 558 29.23 14.06 -67.62
C SER A 558 27.96 13.29 -67.24
N ASN A 559 28.15 12.07 -66.74
CA ASN A 559 27.06 11.32 -66.12
C ASN A 559 26.54 12.06 -64.87
N ALA A 560 25.27 11.84 -64.55
CA ALA A 560 24.70 12.24 -63.27
C ALA A 560 25.33 11.48 -62.10
N THR A 561 25.25 12.05 -60.90
CA THR A 561 25.62 11.37 -59.67
C THR A 561 24.63 10.25 -59.37
N ALA A 562 25.13 9.06 -59.08
CA ALA A 562 24.29 7.93 -58.71
C ALA A 562 23.45 8.21 -57.44
N ASN A 563 22.26 7.61 -57.37
CA ASN A 563 21.35 7.66 -56.21
C ASN A 563 20.79 9.05 -55.84
N THR A 564 20.96 10.06 -56.70
CA THR A 564 20.35 11.37 -56.46
C THR A 564 19.13 11.64 -57.34
N GLY A 565 18.89 10.82 -58.38
CA GLY A 565 17.90 11.11 -59.42
C GLY A 565 18.34 12.21 -60.40
N GLY A 566 19.62 12.56 -60.42
CA GLY A 566 20.15 13.61 -61.28
C GLY A 566 20.07 13.27 -62.78
N GLY A 567 19.93 14.29 -63.61
CA GLY A 567 19.96 14.17 -65.08
C GLY A 567 21.37 14.28 -65.65
N GLY A 568 21.65 13.57 -66.75
CA GLY A 568 22.96 13.58 -67.40
C GLY A 568 23.26 14.88 -68.14
N GLY A 569 24.53 15.26 -68.26
CA GLY A 569 24.96 16.42 -69.05
C GLY A 569 24.85 16.18 -70.55
N GLY A 570 24.56 17.24 -71.30
CA GLY A 570 24.47 17.26 -72.76
C GLY A 570 25.76 17.62 -73.49
#